data_AF-A0A944EHJ4-F1
#
_entry.id   AF-A0A944EHJ4-F1
#
_cell.length_a   1.000
_cell.length_b   1.000
_cell.length_c   1.000
_cell.angle_alpha   90.00
_cell.angle_beta   90.00
_cell.angle_gamma   90.00
#
_symmetry.space_group_name_H-M   'P 1'
#
loop_
_entity.id
_entity.type
_entity.pdbx_description
1 polymer ?
#
loop_
_entity_poly.entity_id
_entity_poly.type
_entity_poly.pdbx_seq_one_letter_code
_entity_poly.pdbx_strand_id
1 'polypeptide(L)'
;MTEITTPMTSDPSAPVGSEANPLVFDVMSKPAPDQAAAAVASLRPIVERYEAAFHSAADLSANLPADLRQLVSEAASAITATVVTADSARSKADGFRNNVTMYPAGRDYMASEAIKAATGEVAESFNNADTRLEIVSALTYEAARPRVPADAAMPARADLQMMTQRHIDKPGALAGTLKRLAQRSDAVGALVADQSYLSDFLDAQGVDPSVRDAMLISVRAEVIKAAAASGDPKRAAAAKTSQALVELKRARAAAMSYTRHKLNGK
;
A
#
# COMPACT_ATOMS: atom_id res chain seq x y z
N MET A 1 -14.12 -13.49 52.00
CA MET A 1 -14.73 -14.81 52.24
C MET A 1 -13.99 -15.79 51.35
N THR A 2 -13.31 -16.74 51.96
CA THR A 2 -12.45 -17.74 51.31
C THR A 2 -13.34 -18.84 50.71
N GLU A 3 -13.34 -19.00 49.39
CA GLU A 3 -13.97 -20.16 48.74
C GLU A 3 -13.15 -21.41 49.07
N ILE A 4 -13.76 -22.32 49.81
CA ILE A 4 -13.23 -23.67 50.06
C ILE A 4 -13.63 -24.52 48.85
N THR A 5 -12.71 -24.71 47.92
CA THR A 5 -12.85 -25.71 46.86
C THR A 5 -12.45 -27.07 47.43
N THR A 6 -13.44 -27.84 47.85
CA THR A 6 -13.26 -29.26 48.19
C THR A 6 -12.93 -30.03 46.91
N PRO A 7 -11.85 -30.84 46.86
CA PRO A 7 -11.58 -31.68 45.70
C PRO A 7 -12.61 -32.83 45.67
N MET A 8 -13.53 -32.81 44.69
CA MET A 8 -14.43 -33.94 44.44
C MET A 8 -13.64 -35.06 43.74
N THR A 9 -13.26 -36.09 44.50
CA THR A 9 -12.85 -37.39 43.95
C THR A 9 -14.04 -38.03 43.26
N SER A 10 -13.97 -38.17 41.93
CA SER A 10 -14.96 -38.90 41.13
C SER A 10 -14.79 -40.41 41.31
N ASP A 11 -15.89 -41.12 41.58
CA ASP A 11 -15.92 -42.58 41.64
C ASP A 11 -16.10 -43.15 40.22
N PRO A 12 -15.14 -43.92 39.68
CA PRO A 12 -15.22 -44.45 38.32
C PRO A 12 -16.27 -45.56 38.14
N SER A 13 -16.88 -46.04 39.22
CA SER A 13 -17.91 -47.08 39.17
C SER A 13 -19.35 -46.55 39.17
N ALA A 14 -19.53 -45.24 39.43
CA ALA A 14 -20.85 -44.62 39.50
C ALA A 14 -21.36 -44.17 38.12
N PRO A 15 -22.67 -44.35 37.81
CA PRO A 15 -23.25 -43.91 36.54
C PRO A 15 -23.14 -42.39 36.36
N VAL A 16 -22.85 -41.97 35.13
CA VAL A 16 -22.69 -40.56 34.75
C VAL A 16 -24.01 -39.81 34.99
N GLY A 17 -23.96 -38.70 35.75
CA GLY A 17 -25.13 -37.91 36.15
C GLY A 17 -25.72 -38.24 37.53
N SER A 18 -25.03 -39.06 38.32
CA SER A 18 -25.36 -39.32 39.74
C SER A 18 -24.72 -38.29 40.67
N GLU A 19 -25.14 -38.23 41.93
CA GLU A 19 -24.53 -37.33 42.94
C GLU A 19 -23.02 -37.55 43.13
N ALA A 20 -22.54 -38.78 42.86
CA ALA A 20 -21.11 -39.13 42.91
C ALA A 20 -20.34 -38.81 41.60
N ASN A 21 -21.07 -38.56 40.49
CA ASN A 21 -20.52 -38.14 39.20
C ASN A 21 -21.48 -37.11 38.55
N PRO A 22 -21.56 -35.88 39.08
CA PRO A 22 -22.44 -34.87 38.53
C PRO A 22 -22.06 -34.58 37.08
N LEU A 23 -23.05 -34.36 36.23
CA LEU A 23 -22.80 -33.88 34.86
C LEU A 23 -22.15 -32.51 34.96
N VAL A 24 -20.84 -32.45 34.69
CA VAL A 24 -20.12 -31.20 34.51
C VAL A 24 -20.56 -30.64 33.16
N PHE A 25 -21.60 -29.82 33.18
CA PHE A 25 -21.90 -28.97 32.05
C PHE A 25 -20.76 -27.95 31.96
N ASP A 26 -19.89 -28.10 30.97
CA ASP A 26 -18.88 -27.09 30.67
C ASP A 26 -19.60 -25.87 30.07
N VAL A 27 -20.14 -25.01 30.95
CA VAL A 27 -20.86 -23.77 30.58
C VAL A 27 -19.88 -22.73 29.98
N MET A 28 -18.59 -23.04 29.85
CA MET A 28 -17.61 -22.19 29.21
C MET A 28 -16.91 -22.89 28.06
N SER A 29 -17.69 -23.39 27.09
CA SER A 29 -17.22 -23.37 25.71
C SER A 29 -16.89 -21.92 25.37
N LYS A 30 -15.59 -21.55 25.40
CA LYS A 30 -15.10 -20.27 24.88
C LYS A 30 -15.85 -20.01 23.57
N PRO A 31 -16.54 -18.87 23.42
CA PRO A 31 -17.22 -18.57 22.17
C PRO A 31 -16.18 -18.73 21.07
N ALA A 32 -16.49 -19.58 20.08
CA ALA A 32 -15.61 -19.77 18.94
C ALA A 32 -15.18 -18.39 18.44
N PRO A 33 -13.88 -18.14 18.21
CA PRO A 33 -13.43 -16.82 17.80
C PRO A 33 -14.27 -16.40 16.60
N ASP A 34 -14.93 -15.25 16.72
CA ASP A 34 -15.71 -14.69 15.64
C ASP A 34 -14.85 -14.72 14.37
N GLN A 35 -15.29 -15.48 13.37
CA GLN A 35 -14.52 -15.68 12.14
C GLN A 35 -14.24 -14.34 11.45
N ALA A 36 -15.12 -13.35 11.63
CA ALA A 36 -14.88 -11.99 11.19
C ALA A 36 -13.72 -11.34 11.98
N ALA A 37 -13.72 -11.43 13.31
CA ALA A 37 -12.61 -10.92 14.13
C ALA A 37 -11.26 -11.61 13.81
N ALA A 38 -11.26 -12.92 13.56
CA ALA A 38 -10.07 -13.65 13.12
C ALA A 38 -9.59 -13.23 11.72
N ALA A 39 -10.51 -12.97 10.78
CA ALA A 39 -10.19 -12.44 9.46
C ALA A 39 -9.65 -11.00 9.51
N VAL A 40 -10.14 -10.15 10.43
CA VAL A 40 -9.59 -8.80 10.64
C VAL A 40 -8.20 -8.86 11.27
N ALA A 41 -8.00 -9.77 12.23
CA ALA A 41 -6.72 -9.94 12.89
C ALA A 41 -5.61 -10.39 11.92
N SER A 42 -5.94 -11.15 10.88
CA SER A 42 -4.96 -11.59 9.87
C SER A 42 -4.56 -10.50 8.86
N LEU A 43 -5.35 -9.43 8.73
CA LEU A 43 -5.07 -8.34 7.79
C LEU A 43 -3.93 -7.41 8.26
N ARG A 44 -3.74 -7.23 9.57
CA ARG A 44 -2.64 -6.39 10.10
C ARG A 44 -1.24 -6.96 9.78
N PRO A 45 -0.96 -8.26 10.01
CA PRO A 45 0.30 -8.89 9.57
C PRO A 45 0.56 -8.76 8.06
N ILE A 46 -0.51 -8.67 7.24
CA ILE A 46 -0.37 -8.45 5.79
C ILE A 46 0.15 -7.04 5.50
N VAL A 47 -0.34 -6.01 6.21
CA VAL A 47 0.19 -4.63 6.10
C VAL A 47 1.67 -4.62 6.46
N GLU A 48 2.02 -5.17 7.62
CA GLU A 48 3.40 -5.22 8.12
C GLU A 48 4.33 -5.98 7.16
N ARG A 49 3.83 -7.06 6.53
CA ARG A 49 4.59 -7.82 5.53
C ARG A 49 4.89 -6.97 4.28
N TYR A 50 3.92 -6.20 3.78
CA TYR A 50 4.14 -5.34 2.62
C TYR A 50 5.05 -4.15 2.94
N GLU A 51 4.96 -3.58 4.14
CA GLU A 51 5.88 -2.55 4.62
C GLU A 51 7.31 -3.10 4.77
N ALA A 52 7.48 -4.30 5.34
CA ALA A 52 8.78 -4.95 5.44
C ALA A 52 9.36 -5.26 4.04
N ALA A 53 8.53 -5.72 3.11
CA ALA A 53 8.92 -5.93 1.72
C ALA A 53 9.39 -4.62 1.08
N PHE A 54 8.66 -3.52 1.29
CA PHE A 54 9.06 -2.19 0.86
C PHE A 54 10.43 -1.79 1.42
N HIS A 55 10.64 -1.86 2.73
CA HIS A 55 11.90 -1.48 3.36
C HIS A 55 13.07 -2.36 2.93
N SER A 56 12.83 -3.63 2.62
CA SER A 56 13.86 -4.55 2.12
C SER A 56 14.26 -4.29 0.66
N ALA A 57 13.32 -3.81 -0.17
CA ALA A 57 13.52 -3.62 -1.60
C ALA A 57 13.92 -2.18 -1.97
N ALA A 58 13.52 -1.19 -1.18
CA ALA A 58 13.83 0.21 -1.40
C ALA A 58 15.31 0.51 -1.12
N ASP A 59 15.93 1.31 -1.98
CA ASP A 59 17.31 1.77 -1.79
C ASP A 59 17.28 3.18 -1.17
N LEU A 60 17.16 3.23 0.15
CA LEU A 60 17.12 4.46 0.95
C LEU A 60 18.54 4.94 1.36
N SER A 61 19.56 4.54 0.60
CA SER A 61 20.96 4.92 0.84
C SER A 61 21.23 6.41 0.57
N ALA A 62 22.45 6.86 0.89
CA ALA A 62 22.89 8.22 0.58
C ALA A 62 22.86 8.59 -0.92
N ASN A 63 22.67 7.60 -1.80
CA ASN A 63 22.51 7.84 -3.25
C ASN A 63 21.15 8.47 -3.58
N LEU A 64 20.15 8.33 -2.71
CA LEU A 64 18.87 9.02 -2.85
C LEU A 64 18.95 10.40 -2.14
N PRO A 65 18.48 11.50 -2.79
CA PRO A 65 18.43 12.82 -2.17
C PRO A 65 17.76 12.78 -0.78
N ALA A 66 18.28 13.55 0.18
CA ALA A 66 17.80 13.54 1.56
C ALA A 66 16.30 13.86 1.66
N ASP A 67 15.84 14.88 0.93
CA ASP A 67 14.44 15.28 0.90
C ASP A 67 13.54 14.15 0.37
N LEU A 68 14.00 13.40 -0.64
CA LEU A 68 13.27 12.25 -1.17
C LEU A 68 13.23 11.10 -0.17
N ARG A 69 14.33 10.82 0.54
CA ARG A 69 14.34 9.81 1.61
C ARG A 69 13.36 10.15 2.71
N GLN A 70 13.31 11.42 3.11
CA GLN A 70 12.36 11.90 4.10
C GLN A 70 10.91 11.73 3.62
N LEU A 71 10.58 12.20 2.41
CA LEU A 71 9.23 12.06 1.86
C LEU A 71 8.78 10.59 1.73
N VAL A 72 9.70 9.71 1.31
CA VAL A 72 9.44 8.26 1.25
C VAL A 72 9.16 7.67 2.64
N SER A 73 9.96 8.04 3.64
CA SER A 73 9.75 7.61 5.03
C SER A 73 8.43 8.14 5.58
N GLU A 74 8.10 9.39 5.29
CA GLU A 74 6.84 10.00 5.72
C GLU A 74 5.64 9.31 5.05
N ALA A 75 5.71 9.01 3.76
CA ALA A 75 4.67 8.26 3.04
C ALA A 75 4.45 6.87 3.63
N ALA A 76 5.53 6.15 3.97
CA ALA A 76 5.44 4.86 4.64
C ALA A 76 4.80 4.98 6.03
N SER A 77 5.27 5.92 6.84
CA SER A 77 4.73 6.15 8.20
C SER A 77 3.26 6.56 8.20
N ALA A 78 2.79 7.28 7.17
CA ALA A 78 1.40 7.69 7.07
C ALA A 78 0.45 6.50 6.93
N ILE A 79 0.87 5.42 6.24
CA ILE A 79 0.06 4.19 6.14
C ILE A 79 0.00 3.49 7.50
N THR A 80 1.14 3.32 8.17
CA THR A 80 1.17 2.69 9.50
C THR A 80 0.35 3.48 10.51
N ALA A 81 0.38 4.82 10.45
CA ALA A 81 -0.42 5.69 11.30
C ALA A 81 -1.93 5.44 11.14
N THR A 82 -2.43 5.16 9.92
CA THR A 82 -3.86 4.84 9.72
C THR A 82 -4.31 3.61 10.50
N VAL A 83 -3.47 2.58 10.55
CA VAL A 83 -3.73 1.33 11.29
C VAL A 83 -3.79 1.61 12.79
N VAL A 84 -2.84 2.40 13.30
CA VAL A 84 -2.77 2.81 14.71
C VAL A 84 -3.99 3.64 15.11
N THR A 85 -4.41 4.59 14.27
CA THR A 85 -5.62 5.40 14.51
C THR A 85 -6.86 4.51 14.61
N ALA A 86 -7.02 3.54 13.72
CA ALA A 86 -8.16 2.61 13.78
C ALA A 86 -8.14 1.72 15.03
N ASP A 87 -6.96 1.25 15.46
CA ASP A 87 -6.82 0.47 16.69
C ASP A 87 -7.16 1.31 17.94
N SER A 88 -6.64 2.54 18.02
CA SER A 88 -6.92 3.48 19.11
C SER A 88 -8.41 3.80 19.19
N ALA A 89 -9.03 4.09 18.04
CA ALA A 89 -10.46 4.36 17.96
C ALA A 89 -11.32 3.18 18.41
N ARG A 90 -10.99 1.96 17.98
CA ARG A 90 -11.72 0.77 18.42
C ARG A 90 -11.56 0.54 19.91
N SER A 91 -10.34 0.66 20.44
CA SER A 91 -10.09 0.55 21.88
C SER A 91 -10.88 1.60 22.68
N LYS A 92 -11.01 2.83 22.16
CA LYS A 92 -11.80 3.89 22.79
C LYS A 92 -13.30 3.58 22.76
N ALA A 93 -13.81 3.08 21.64
CA ALA A 93 -15.21 2.67 21.51
C ALA A 93 -15.57 1.50 22.44
N ASP A 94 -14.70 0.49 22.53
CA ASP A 94 -14.87 -0.64 23.45
C ASP A 94 -14.77 -0.17 24.91
N GLY A 95 -13.92 0.82 25.20
CA GLY A 95 -13.85 1.50 26.49
C GLY A 95 -15.16 2.17 26.90
N PHE A 96 -15.85 2.85 25.98
CA PHE A 96 -17.18 3.42 26.24
C PHE A 96 -18.25 2.33 26.48
N ARG A 97 -18.25 1.26 25.67
CA ARG A 97 -19.20 0.14 25.82
C ARG A 97 -19.06 -0.56 27.17
N ASN A 98 -17.81 -0.76 27.62
CA ASN A 98 -17.49 -1.42 28.87
C ASN A 98 -17.61 -0.50 30.10
N ASN A 99 -17.88 0.80 29.92
CA ASN A 99 -18.01 1.73 31.04
C ASN A 99 -19.34 1.53 31.78
N VAL A 100 -19.31 0.74 32.85
CA VAL A 100 -20.48 0.39 33.67
C VAL A 100 -21.13 1.62 34.34
N THR A 101 -20.40 2.74 34.50
CA THR A 101 -20.92 3.94 35.17
C THR A 101 -21.79 4.82 34.25
N MET A 102 -21.77 4.59 32.94
CA MET A 102 -22.58 5.35 31.97
C MET A 102 -23.92 4.66 31.71
N TYR A 103 -24.95 5.42 31.33
CA TYR A 103 -26.24 4.84 30.90
C TYR A 103 -26.06 4.06 29.58
N PRO A 104 -26.67 2.87 29.40
CA PRO A 104 -26.44 2.01 28.23
C PRO A 104 -26.58 2.72 26.88
N ALA A 105 -27.66 3.49 26.67
CA ALA A 105 -27.85 4.23 25.42
C ALA A 105 -26.78 5.32 25.20
N GLY A 106 -26.24 5.90 26.28
CA GLY A 106 -25.14 6.85 26.22
C GLY A 106 -23.80 6.20 25.86
N ARG A 107 -23.57 4.94 26.29
CA ARG A 107 -22.39 4.16 25.91
C ARG A 107 -22.36 3.89 24.41
N ASP A 108 -23.48 3.45 23.87
CA ASP A 108 -23.61 3.16 22.44
C ASP A 108 -23.47 4.43 21.60
N TYR A 109 -24.05 5.55 22.06
CA TYR A 109 -23.87 6.85 21.41
C TYR A 109 -22.39 7.25 21.37
N MET A 110 -21.70 7.30 22.51
CA MET A 110 -20.29 7.70 22.61
C MET A 110 -19.37 6.75 21.82
N ALA A 111 -19.64 5.44 21.85
CA ALA A 111 -18.91 4.46 21.05
C ALA A 111 -19.11 4.70 19.54
N SER A 112 -20.35 4.98 19.12
CA SER A 112 -20.65 5.27 17.72
C SER A 112 -20.04 6.58 17.24
N GLU A 113 -20.02 7.60 18.09
CA GLU A 113 -19.42 8.90 17.80
C GLU A 113 -17.89 8.78 17.68
N ALA A 114 -17.25 8.02 18.57
CA ALA A 114 -15.82 7.73 18.50
C ALA A 114 -15.44 7.00 17.20
N ILE A 115 -16.23 6.00 16.80
CA ILE A 115 -16.02 5.28 15.54
C ILE A 115 -16.22 6.22 14.33
N LYS A 116 -17.25 7.07 14.36
CA LYS A 116 -17.54 8.03 13.30
C LYS A 116 -16.41 9.06 13.15
N ALA A 117 -15.94 9.63 14.25
CA ALA A 117 -14.82 10.58 14.26
C ALA A 117 -13.55 9.93 13.68
N ALA A 118 -13.22 8.72 14.16
CA ALA A 118 -12.07 7.97 13.65
C ALA A 118 -12.20 7.58 12.17
N THR A 119 -13.41 7.30 11.69
CA THR A 119 -13.64 7.03 10.26
C THR A 119 -13.30 8.26 9.41
N GLY A 120 -13.62 9.47 9.90
CA GLY A 120 -13.23 10.73 9.27
C GLY A 120 -11.71 10.92 9.26
N GLU A 121 -11.06 10.75 10.41
CA GLU A 121 -9.59 10.87 10.56
C GLU A 121 -8.84 9.86 9.68
N VAL A 122 -9.30 8.61 9.63
CA VAL A 122 -8.72 7.56 8.77
C VAL A 122 -8.87 7.92 7.29
N ALA A 123 -10.02 8.46 6.87
CA ALA A 123 -10.22 8.88 5.49
C ALA A 123 -9.27 10.05 5.11
N GLU A 124 -9.12 11.03 5.99
CA GLU A 124 -8.17 12.13 5.79
C GLU A 124 -6.72 11.64 5.73
N SER A 125 -6.36 10.72 6.63
CA SER A 125 -5.03 10.11 6.67
C SER A 125 -4.74 9.28 5.41
N PHE A 126 -5.72 8.58 4.85
CA PHE A 126 -5.55 7.89 3.55
C PHE A 126 -5.37 8.87 2.40
N ASN A 127 -6.13 9.96 2.35
CA ASN A 127 -5.96 10.99 1.32
C ASN A 127 -4.55 11.60 1.39
N ASN A 128 -4.08 11.92 2.59
CA ASN A 128 -2.73 12.45 2.82
C ASN A 128 -1.66 11.41 2.39
N ALA A 129 -1.82 10.14 2.76
CA ALA A 129 -0.92 9.07 2.35
C ALA A 129 -0.89 8.89 0.82
N ASP A 130 -2.04 8.94 0.15
CA ASP A 130 -2.15 8.82 -1.30
C ASP A 130 -1.47 10.00 -2.02
N THR A 131 -1.70 11.24 -1.57
CA THR A 131 -1.01 12.42 -2.09
C THR A 131 0.50 12.31 -1.92
N ARG A 132 0.98 11.85 -0.75
CA ARG A 132 2.41 11.63 -0.51
C ARG A 132 2.98 10.55 -1.42
N LEU A 133 2.28 9.44 -1.59
CA LEU A 133 2.68 8.36 -2.50
C LEU A 133 2.74 8.83 -3.95
N GLU A 134 1.82 9.69 -4.37
CA GLU A 134 1.81 10.27 -5.71
C GLU A 134 3.02 11.19 -5.92
N ILE A 135 3.26 12.12 -4.99
CA ILE A 135 4.42 13.02 -5.01
C ILE A 135 5.72 12.21 -5.04
N VAL A 136 5.87 11.25 -4.15
CA VAL A 136 7.07 10.40 -4.07
C VAL A 136 7.25 9.61 -5.37
N SER A 137 6.19 9.01 -5.91
CA SER A 137 6.23 8.27 -7.18
C SER A 137 6.66 9.15 -8.36
N ALA A 138 6.21 10.40 -8.40
CA ALA A 138 6.63 11.37 -9.41
C ALA A 138 8.11 11.75 -9.25
N LEU A 139 8.53 12.08 -8.03
CA LEU A 139 9.90 12.50 -7.74
C LEU A 139 10.93 11.38 -7.91
N THR A 140 10.61 10.14 -7.50
CA THR A 140 11.49 9.00 -7.73
C THR A 140 11.60 8.66 -9.20
N TYR A 141 10.53 8.85 -9.98
CA TYR A 141 10.59 8.69 -11.43
C TYR A 141 11.47 9.77 -12.07
N GLU A 142 11.30 11.02 -11.66
CA GLU A 142 12.09 12.16 -12.12
C GLU A 142 13.59 11.99 -11.81
N ALA A 143 13.91 11.42 -10.64
CA ALA A 143 15.28 11.10 -10.27
C ALA A 143 15.84 9.87 -11.00
N ALA A 144 14.98 8.94 -11.45
CA ALA A 144 15.38 7.72 -12.15
C ALA A 144 15.57 7.93 -13.67
N ARG A 145 14.86 8.90 -14.27
CA ARG A 145 14.90 9.10 -15.73
C ARG A 145 16.26 9.65 -16.19
N PRO A 146 16.76 9.20 -17.36
CA PRO A 146 17.92 9.83 -17.98
C PRO A 146 17.55 11.25 -18.45
N ARG A 147 18.51 12.17 -18.41
CA ARG A 147 18.32 13.56 -18.84
C ARG A 147 18.85 13.77 -20.25
N VAL A 148 18.09 14.50 -21.07
CA VAL A 148 18.52 14.90 -22.42
C VAL A 148 19.40 16.14 -22.30
N PRO A 149 20.65 16.13 -22.79
CA PRO A 149 21.42 17.36 -22.89
C PRO A 149 20.86 18.23 -24.03
N ALA A 150 20.84 19.56 -23.82
CA ALA A 150 20.09 20.48 -24.67
C ALA A 150 20.54 20.47 -26.15
N ASP A 151 21.82 20.24 -26.39
CA ASP A 151 22.44 20.10 -27.70
C ASP A 151 22.01 18.82 -28.45
N ALA A 152 21.74 17.72 -27.72
CA ALA A 152 21.30 16.45 -28.31
C ALA A 152 19.77 16.35 -28.50
N ALA A 153 19.00 17.32 -28.02
CA ALA A 153 17.53 17.25 -28.04
C ALA A 153 16.96 17.22 -29.48
N MET A 154 17.41 18.11 -30.36
CA MET A 154 16.91 18.17 -31.74
C MET A 154 17.27 16.92 -32.58
N PRO A 155 18.53 16.43 -32.57
CA PRO A 155 18.88 15.17 -33.22
C PRO A 155 18.06 13.99 -32.68
N ALA A 156 17.90 13.89 -31.36
CA ALA A 156 17.18 12.79 -30.74
C ALA A 156 15.68 12.78 -31.11
N ARG A 157 15.05 13.95 -31.35
CA ARG A 157 13.68 14.03 -31.86
C ARG A 157 13.57 13.49 -33.28
N ALA A 158 14.51 13.82 -34.15
CA ALA A 158 14.54 13.32 -35.52
C ALA A 158 14.77 11.80 -35.55
N ASP A 159 15.70 11.30 -34.72
CA ASP A 159 15.98 9.87 -34.59
C ASP A 159 14.77 9.10 -34.05
N LEU A 160 14.11 9.63 -33.02
CA LEU A 160 12.89 9.05 -32.48
C LEU A 160 11.83 8.91 -33.58
N GLN A 161 11.55 10.00 -34.30
CA GLN A 161 10.57 10.01 -35.38
C GLN A 161 10.91 8.96 -36.43
N MET A 162 12.15 8.91 -36.91
CA MET A 162 12.62 7.92 -37.88
C MET A 162 12.43 6.47 -37.39
N MET A 163 12.72 6.20 -36.12
CA MET A 163 12.59 4.85 -35.53
C MET A 163 11.13 4.43 -35.31
N THR A 164 10.25 5.38 -35.04
CA THR A 164 8.82 5.11 -34.80
C THR A 164 7.95 5.20 -36.05
N GLN A 165 8.40 5.89 -37.11
CA GLN A 165 7.59 6.21 -38.29
C GLN A 165 6.98 4.97 -38.96
N ARG A 166 7.72 3.87 -39.01
CA ARG A 166 7.26 2.60 -39.61
C ARG A 166 6.20 1.86 -38.77
N HIS A 167 5.93 2.34 -37.56
CA HIS A 167 5.09 1.66 -36.57
C HIS A 167 3.87 2.48 -36.15
N ILE A 168 3.67 3.70 -36.66
CA ILE A 168 2.57 4.61 -36.27
C ILE A 168 1.20 3.92 -36.42
N ASP A 169 0.95 3.26 -37.55
CA ASP A 169 -0.32 2.57 -37.82
C ASP A 169 -0.47 1.23 -37.05
N LYS A 170 0.52 0.85 -36.25
CA LYS A 170 0.60 -0.45 -35.57
C LYS A 170 0.84 -0.23 -34.07
N PRO A 171 -0.21 0.03 -33.27
CA PRO A 171 -0.07 0.37 -31.86
C PRO A 171 0.78 -0.61 -31.04
N GLY A 172 0.61 -1.92 -31.25
CA GLY A 172 1.42 -2.93 -30.55
C GLY A 172 2.91 -2.87 -30.91
N ALA A 173 3.24 -2.63 -32.19
CA ALA A 173 4.63 -2.50 -32.64
C ALA A 173 5.26 -1.19 -32.18
N LEU A 174 4.49 -0.10 -32.18
CA LEU A 174 4.90 1.20 -31.65
C LEU A 174 5.24 1.10 -30.17
N ALA A 175 4.35 0.52 -29.36
CA ALA A 175 4.59 0.29 -27.94
C ALA A 175 5.86 -0.56 -27.69
N GLY A 176 6.06 -1.61 -28.49
CA GLY A 176 7.26 -2.44 -28.42
C GLY A 176 8.55 -1.68 -28.76
N THR A 177 8.51 -0.79 -29.75
CA THR A 177 9.65 0.07 -30.10
C THR A 177 9.91 1.12 -29.03
N LEU A 178 8.88 1.79 -28.51
CA LEU A 178 9.03 2.76 -27.42
C LEU A 178 9.60 2.13 -26.15
N LYS A 179 9.18 0.90 -25.79
CA LYS A 179 9.78 0.15 -24.67
C LYS A 179 11.28 -0.12 -24.88
N ARG A 180 11.68 -0.52 -26.09
CA ARG A 180 13.11 -0.71 -26.42
C ARG A 180 13.89 0.59 -26.34
N LEU A 181 13.31 1.71 -26.80
CA LEU A 181 13.93 3.02 -26.70
C LEU A 181 14.04 3.49 -25.24
N ALA A 182 13.05 3.21 -24.41
CA ALA A 182 13.05 3.52 -22.98
C ALA A 182 14.18 2.83 -22.18
N GLN A 183 14.70 1.72 -22.71
CA GLN A 183 15.85 1.02 -22.11
C GLN A 183 17.19 1.71 -22.42
N ARG A 184 17.24 2.61 -23.42
CA ARG A 184 18.47 3.30 -23.81
C ARG A 184 18.84 4.37 -22.79
N SER A 185 20.13 4.56 -22.59
CA SER A 185 20.68 5.61 -21.72
C SER A 185 21.10 6.88 -22.47
N ASP A 186 20.80 6.96 -23.78
CA ASP A 186 21.15 8.09 -24.63
C ASP A 186 20.03 9.14 -24.70
N ALA A 187 20.24 10.19 -25.51
CA ALA A 187 19.30 11.30 -25.67
C ALA A 187 17.92 10.86 -26.19
N VAL A 188 17.84 9.80 -27.00
CA VAL A 188 16.57 9.26 -27.49
C VAL A 188 15.82 8.56 -26.37
N GLY A 189 16.50 7.73 -25.58
CA GLY A 189 15.92 7.10 -24.38
C GLY A 189 15.45 8.14 -23.36
N ALA A 190 16.20 9.23 -23.19
CA ALA A 190 15.83 10.34 -22.32
C ALA A 190 14.62 11.14 -22.82
N LEU A 191 14.44 11.33 -24.13
CA LEU A 191 13.21 11.91 -24.68
C LEU A 191 12.01 11.00 -24.46
N VAL A 192 12.15 9.70 -24.69
CA VAL A 192 11.07 8.73 -24.48
C VAL A 192 10.70 8.60 -23.00
N ALA A 193 11.67 8.80 -22.10
CA ALA A 193 11.42 8.83 -20.66
C ALA A 193 10.71 10.13 -20.19
N ASP A 194 10.67 11.17 -21.02
CA ASP A 194 9.94 12.39 -20.69
C ASP A 194 8.44 12.26 -21.03
N GLN A 195 7.60 12.24 -19.99
CA GLN A 195 6.18 11.95 -20.14
C GLN A 195 5.44 13.05 -20.90
N SER A 196 5.78 14.32 -20.70
CA SER A 196 5.16 15.44 -21.43
C SER A 196 5.46 15.34 -22.92
N TYR A 197 6.74 15.17 -23.26
CA TYR A 197 7.15 15.05 -24.65
C TYR A 197 6.58 13.80 -25.32
N LEU A 198 6.59 12.65 -24.65
CA LEU A 198 6.03 11.42 -25.21
C LEU A 198 4.50 11.52 -25.40
N SER A 199 3.79 12.18 -24.49
CA SER A 199 2.35 12.44 -24.66
C SER A 199 2.09 13.30 -25.89
N ASP A 200 2.76 14.45 -26.00
CA ASP A 200 2.62 15.36 -27.13
C ASP A 200 2.98 14.68 -28.46
N PHE A 201 4.02 13.84 -28.44
CA PHE A 201 4.43 13.06 -29.59
C PHE A 201 3.34 12.08 -30.03
N LEU A 202 2.78 11.30 -29.10
CA LEU A 202 1.72 10.33 -29.39
C LEU A 202 0.43 11.01 -29.86
N ASP A 203 0.10 12.17 -29.27
CA ASP A 203 -1.04 12.99 -29.68
C ASP A 203 -0.85 13.53 -31.11
N ALA A 204 0.36 14.01 -31.43
CA ALA A 204 0.70 14.47 -32.77
C ALA A 204 0.69 13.34 -33.82
N GLN A 205 0.91 12.08 -33.41
CA GLN A 205 0.76 10.90 -34.26
C GLN A 205 -0.69 10.39 -34.36
N GLY A 206 -1.65 11.04 -33.70
CA GLY A 206 -3.07 10.64 -33.74
C GLY A 206 -3.38 9.34 -32.99
N VAL A 207 -2.58 8.98 -31.98
CA VAL A 207 -2.82 7.80 -31.16
C VAL A 207 -4.02 8.04 -30.25
N ASP A 208 -4.92 7.05 -30.17
CA ASP A 208 -6.09 7.12 -29.28
C ASP A 208 -5.68 7.38 -27.82
N PRO A 209 -6.37 8.25 -27.07
CA PRO A 209 -6.01 8.60 -25.69
C PRO A 209 -5.88 7.39 -24.75
N SER A 210 -6.76 6.39 -24.88
CA SER A 210 -6.72 5.20 -24.01
C SER A 210 -5.49 4.33 -24.28
N VAL A 211 -5.11 4.22 -25.57
CA VAL A 211 -3.92 3.49 -26.01
C VAL A 211 -2.66 4.24 -25.61
N ARG A 212 -2.66 5.57 -25.75
CA ARG A 212 -1.57 6.47 -25.33
C ARG A 212 -1.30 6.30 -23.83
N ASP A 213 -2.30 6.38 -22.97
CA ASP A 213 -2.11 6.29 -21.53
C ASP A 213 -1.54 4.92 -21.13
N ALA A 214 -2.02 3.84 -21.78
CA ALA A 214 -1.44 2.50 -21.61
C ALA A 214 0.03 2.43 -22.08
N MET A 215 0.37 3.07 -23.19
CA MET A 215 1.75 3.17 -23.68
C MET A 215 2.65 3.92 -22.69
N LEU A 216 2.21 5.08 -22.20
CA LEU A 216 2.94 5.90 -21.21
C LEU A 216 3.24 5.09 -19.94
N ILE A 217 2.26 4.39 -19.39
CA ILE A 217 2.45 3.52 -18.21
C ILE A 217 3.49 2.43 -18.51
N SER A 218 3.38 1.81 -19.68
CA SER A 218 4.26 0.71 -20.06
C SER A 218 5.71 1.15 -20.32
N VAL A 219 5.90 2.34 -20.88
CA VAL A 219 7.20 2.98 -21.09
C VAL A 219 7.80 3.37 -19.75
N ARG A 220 7.04 4.04 -18.88
CA ARG A 220 7.46 4.41 -17.53
C ARG A 220 7.97 3.21 -16.73
N ALA A 221 7.26 2.09 -16.80
CA ALA A 221 7.68 0.85 -16.14
C ALA A 221 9.04 0.36 -16.68
N GLU A 222 9.26 0.42 -17.99
CA GLU A 222 10.52 -0.01 -18.61
C GLU A 222 11.67 0.96 -18.32
N VAL A 223 11.41 2.28 -18.27
CA VAL A 223 12.39 3.30 -17.83
C VAL A 223 12.86 3.00 -16.41
N ILE A 224 11.93 2.76 -15.48
CA ILE A 224 12.27 2.44 -14.08
C ILE A 224 13.09 1.16 -14.04
N LYS A 225 12.69 0.12 -14.76
CA LYS A 225 13.43 -1.16 -14.82
C LYS A 225 14.85 -0.99 -15.37
N ALA A 226 15.02 -0.23 -16.44
CA ALA A 226 16.33 0.07 -17.01
C ALA A 226 17.18 0.93 -16.07
N ALA A 227 16.58 1.91 -15.40
CA ALA A 227 17.26 2.76 -14.42
C ALA A 227 17.74 1.98 -13.19
N ALA A 228 16.98 0.97 -12.73
CA ALA A 228 17.38 0.12 -11.61
C ALA A 228 18.64 -0.72 -11.90
N ALA A 229 18.86 -1.05 -13.19
CA ALA A 229 20.06 -1.73 -13.68
C ALA A 229 21.16 -0.78 -14.16
N SER A 230 20.99 0.54 -13.99
CA SER A 230 21.96 1.54 -14.44
C SER A 230 23.23 1.52 -13.58
N GLY A 231 24.36 1.86 -14.21
CA GLY A 231 25.63 2.10 -13.50
C GLY A 231 25.67 3.42 -12.72
N ASP A 232 24.70 4.32 -12.92
CA ASP A 232 24.56 5.53 -12.10
C ASP A 232 23.88 5.18 -10.77
N PRO A 233 24.59 5.27 -9.62
CA PRO A 233 24.06 4.85 -8.34
C PRO A 233 22.85 5.68 -7.89
N LYS A 234 22.74 6.96 -8.29
CA LYS A 234 21.60 7.81 -7.93
C LYS A 234 20.34 7.40 -8.66
N ARG A 235 20.44 7.19 -9.98
CA ARG A 235 19.34 6.67 -10.80
C ARG A 235 18.92 5.28 -10.36
N ALA A 236 19.88 4.40 -10.08
CA ALA A 236 19.60 3.05 -9.62
C ALA A 236 18.85 3.07 -8.28
N ALA A 237 19.28 3.88 -7.32
CA ALA A 237 18.62 3.99 -6.02
C ALA A 237 17.18 4.55 -6.14
N ALA A 238 16.99 5.61 -6.95
CA ALA A 238 15.68 6.17 -7.23
C ALA A 238 14.74 5.16 -7.90
N ALA A 239 15.24 4.40 -8.87
CA ALA A 239 14.47 3.39 -9.59
C ALA A 239 14.08 2.19 -8.72
N LYS A 240 15.01 1.65 -7.92
CA LYS A 240 14.70 0.58 -6.94
C LYS A 240 13.66 1.03 -5.94
N THR A 241 13.79 2.26 -5.42
CA THR A 241 12.80 2.86 -4.54
C THR A 241 11.44 2.99 -5.24
N SER A 242 11.41 3.46 -6.49
CA SER A 242 10.18 3.55 -7.29
C SER A 242 9.52 2.19 -7.54
N GLN A 243 10.28 1.10 -7.68
CA GLN A 243 9.74 -0.26 -7.78
C GLN A 243 9.16 -0.72 -6.44
N ALA A 244 9.87 -0.46 -5.35
CA ALA A 244 9.44 -0.82 -4.00
C ALA A 244 8.12 -0.12 -3.60
N LEU A 245 7.83 1.09 -4.11
CA LEU A 245 6.56 1.80 -3.88
C LEU A 245 5.31 0.97 -4.23
N VAL A 246 5.42 -0.05 -5.09
CA VAL A 246 4.31 -0.98 -5.36
C VAL A 246 3.90 -1.74 -4.10
N GLU A 247 4.86 -2.13 -3.26
CA GLU A 247 4.58 -2.79 -1.99
C GLU A 247 3.93 -1.82 -0.99
N LEU A 248 4.33 -0.54 -0.97
CA LEU A 248 3.62 0.49 -0.20
C LEU A 248 2.16 0.66 -0.64
N LYS A 249 1.88 0.64 -1.94
CA LYS A 249 0.49 0.68 -2.46
C LYS A 249 -0.31 -0.55 -2.02
N ARG A 250 0.32 -1.73 -1.96
CA ARG A 250 -0.31 -2.95 -1.42
C ARG A 250 -0.54 -2.85 0.09
N ALA A 251 0.41 -2.30 0.84
CA ALA A 251 0.25 -2.01 2.27
C ALA A 251 -0.94 -1.07 2.50
N ARG A 252 -1.06 0.01 1.72
CA ARG A 252 -2.20 0.95 1.73
C ARG A 252 -3.52 0.25 1.44
N ALA A 253 -3.58 -0.60 0.41
CA ALA A 253 -4.79 -1.36 0.09
C ALA A 253 -5.19 -2.32 1.22
N ALA A 254 -4.22 -3.00 1.82
CA ALA A 254 -4.44 -3.88 2.97
C ALA A 254 -4.88 -3.09 4.21
N ALA A 255 -4.29 -1.93 4.49
CA ALA A 255 -4.66 -1.04 5.57
C ALA A 255 -6.09 -0.51 5.39
N MET A 256 -6.49 -0.15 4.18
CA MET A 256 -7.87 0.25 3.87
C MET A 256 -8.87 -0.86 4.18
N SER A 257 -8.59 -2.10 3.78
CA SER A 257 -9.42 -3.26 4.14
C SER A 257 -9.45 -3.47 5.66
N TYR A 258 -8.28 -3.44 6.32
CA TYR A 258 -8.16 -3.60 7.77
C TYR A 258 -9.02 -2.59 8.53
N THR A 259 -8.79 -1.30 8.28
CA THR A 259 -9.49 -0.19 8.92
C THR A 259 -11.00 -0.25 8.68
N ARG A 260 -11.43 -0.56 7.44
CA ARG A 260 -12.85 -0.75 7.13
C ARG A 260 -13.47 -1.85 7.96
N HIS A 261 -12.83 -3.01 8.10
CA HIS A 261 -13.40 -4.10 8.89
C HIS A 261 -13.29 -3.86 10.40
N LYS A 262 -12.21 -3.25 10.87
CA LYS A 262 -11.99 -2.93 12.29
C LYS A 262 -13.01 -1.91 12.82
N LEU A 263 -13.32 -0.88 12.04
CA LEU A 263 -14.25 0.18 12.44
C LEU A 263 -15.72 -0.19 12.20
N ASN A 264 -16.03 -1.01 11.18
CA ASN A 264 -17.40 -1.43 10.89
C ASN A 264 -17.79 -2.79 11.50
N GLY A 265 -16.85 -3.54 12.08
CA GLY A 265 -17.13 -4.76 12.83
C GLY A 265 -18.00 -4.41 14.04
N LYS A 266 -19.14 -5.10 14.22
CA LYS A 266 -20.04 -4.85 15.36
C LYS A 266 -19.41 -5.38 16.63
#